data_AF-A0A661WG37-F1
#
_entry.id   AF-A0A661WG37-F1
#
_cell.length_a   1.000
_cell.length_b   1.000
_cell.length_c   1.000
_cell.angle_alpha   90.00
_cell.angle_beta   90.00
_cell.angle_gamma   90.00
#
_symmetry.space_group_name_H-M   'P 1'
#
loop_
_entity.id
_entity.type
_entity.pdbx_description
1 polymer ?
#
loop_
_entity_poly.entity_id
_entity_poly.type
_entity_poly.pdbx_seq_one_letter_code
_entity_poly.pdbx_strand_id
1 'polypeptide(L)'
;CSQQPEFFTPYPTPIQELFEITPEPTLSLTFTPKPITPPYLIWLDPALPETIRDLISQQTELNITPEKEQALMSISSAKARKIGSWTYLLVAPFYSSLDDVHISDLLNFWETGSMDIPGYEQLLMSEETQIHLSQFWGLSFPNGISITEPDQIIVQIWNDTNSLAIIPFELLDPSLRVISINNKNPLTFSSNDESYPLSYPIYLTISDFSLLHQIDFSNLTNFDRSKLTSVVLTGVTALVRSTASIMETRGVLYPADDIRDILLSADITHISNEAPFDIDCPIPNSTQEDYLFCSSDSYIELLESIGTDIVELSGDHFGDRGPEAMFHTLELYDQHNLITYGGGQNLQAGLDPVIIVHNGNKIAFIGCNGKIFEGYATASETRPGASRCNFDWMLPKITSLSEEGYLVITTMQHEEVDSFFPISLQQYDFRRLSDAGASIVSGSQAHHPQGIEISGSKFIHYGLGNLFFDQWYQAINNPEEHINKDKAFIDFHYIYNGKYINTRLIPLQFIDNARPRLMTEDEEALFLKDFYKASKWNDNWIYLYPTRYYHEILEN
;
A
#
# COMPACT_ATOMS: atom_id res chain seq x y z
N CYS A 1 -83.30 -100.70 15.87
CA CYS A 1 -83.42 -99.64 16.89
C CYS A 1 -82.34 -99.82 17.94
N SER A 2 -81.76 -98.69 18.35
CA SER A 2 -80.96 -98.45 19.56
C SER A 2 -79.76 -99.35 19.82
N GLN A 3 -78.58 -98.80 19.56
CA GLN A 3 -77.41 -99.07 20.39
C GLN A 3 -77.56 -98.33 21.71
N GLN A 4 -77.38 -99.09 22.78
CA GLN A 4 -77.26 -98.61 24.14
C GLN A 4 -75.82 -98.21 24.47
N PRO A 5 -75.65 -97.43 25.54
CA PRO A 5 -74.48 -96.61 25.82
C PRO A 5 -73.66 -97.18 26.98
N GLU A 6 -72.67 -96.41 27.40
CA GLU A 6 -72.28 -96.11 28.80
C GLU A 6 -70.76 -96.04 28.99
N PHE A 7 -70.43 -95.39 30.11
CA PHE A 7 -69.16 -95.37 30.84
C PHE A 7 -68.14 -94.27 30.50
N PHE A 8 -67.41 -93.72 31.47
CA PHE A 8 -67.60 -93.35 32.89
C PHE A 8 -66.26 -92.67 33.27
N THR A 9 -66.33 -91.61 34.10
CA THR A 9 -65.32 -91.06 35.04
C THR A 9 -63.89 -90.64 34.60
N PRO A 10 -63.39 -89.47 35.07
CA PRO A 10 -62.05 -88.96 34.76
C PRO A 10 -61.01 -89.17 35.88
N TYR A 11 -59.76 -89.50 35.53
CA TYR A 11 -58.53 -89.37 36.34
C TYR A 11 -57.30 -89.38 35.40
N PRO A 12 -56.11 -88.96 35.88
CA PRO A 12 -55.62 -87.58 36.01
C PRO A 12 -54.61 -87.23 34.88
N THR A 13 -54.46 -85.95 34.54
CA THR A 13 -53.40 -85.49 33.62
C THR A 13 -52.26 -84.86 34.44
N PRO A 14 -51.07 -85.48 34.49
CA PRO A 14 -49.85 -84.77 34.81
C PRO A 14 -48.95 -84.61 33.58
N ILE A 15 -48.10 -83.58 33.66
CA ILE A 15 -46.94 -83.23 32.82
C ILE A 15 -47.27 -82.21 31.72
N GLN A 16 -46.81 -80.97 31.88
CA GLN A 16 -45.48 -80.57 31.39
C GLN A 16 -45.05 -79.24 32.06
N GLU A 17 -43.85 -79.23 32.63
CA GLU A 17 -43.22 -78.05 33.20
C GLU A 17 -43.07 -76.94 32.14
N LEU A 18 -43.41 -75.71 32.53
CA LEU A 18 -43.16 -74.49 31.77
C LEU A 18 -41.64 -74.27 31.69
N PHE A 19 -41.07 -74.45 30.51
CA PHE A 19 -39.74 -73.92 30.21
C PHE A 19 -39.83 -72.39 30.09
N GLU A 20 -39.20 -71.68 31.02
CA GLU A 20 -38.86 -70.26 30.86
C GLU A 20 -37.96 -70.11 29.64
N ILE A 21 -38.46 -69.42 28.61
CA ILE A 21 -37.63 -68.93 27.52
C ILE A 21 -36.95 -67.66 28.04
N THR A 22 -35.71 -67.81 28.52
CA THR A 22 -34.82 -66.66 28.75
C THR A 22 -34.70 -65.87 27.45
N PRO A 23 -34.98 -64.56 27.41
CA PRO A 23 -34.72 -63.77 26.22
C PRO A 23 -33.20 -63.77 25.99
N GLU A 24 -32.78 -64.16 24.77
CA GLU A 24 -31.40 -63.96 24.35
C GLU A 24 -31.06 -62.47 24.48
N PRO A 25 -29.91 -62.12 25.09
CA PRO A 25 -29.48 -60.73 25.13
C PRO A 25 -29.20 -60.30 23.69
N THR A 26 -30.13 -59.52 23.13
CA THR A 26 -29.82 -58.78 21.90
C THR A 26 -28.74 -57.79 22.29
N LEU A 27 -27.49 -58.07 21.91
CA LEU A 27 -26.39 -57.12 21.96
C LEU A 27 -26.77 -55.95 21.05
N SER A 28 -27.50 -54.97 21.58
CA SER A 28 -27.55 -53.64 20.99
C SER A 28 -26.15 -53.06 21.19
N LEU A 29 -25.30 -53.18 20.18
CA LEU A 29 -24.08 -52.38 20.08
C LEU A 29 -24.54 -50.92 19.95
N THR A 30 -24.76 -50.28 21.09
CA THR A 30 -24.76 -48.82 21.17
C THR A 30 -23.31 -48.42 20.93
N PHE A 31 -22.96 -48.22 19.66
CA PHE A 31 -21.79 -47.41 19.31
C PHE A 31 -22.10 -45.99 19.81
N THR A 32 -21.77 -45.70 21.06
CA THR A 32 -21.43 -44.33 21.42
C THR A 32 -20.14 -44.02 20.65
N PRO A 33 -20.17 -43.16 19.61
CA PRO A 33 -18.95 -42.77 18.93
C PRO A 33 -17.99 -42.25 20.00
N LYS A 34 -16.80 -42.85 20.04
CA LYS A 34 -15.74 -42.40 20.94
C LYS A 34 -15.47 -40.93 20.57
N PRO A 35 -15.47 -39.99 21.52
CA PRO A 35 -15.21 -38.60 21.20
C PRO A 35 -13.86 -38.52 20.50
N ILE A 36 -13.86 -38.01 19.27
CA ILE A 36 -12.64 -37.78 18.50
C ILE A 36 -11.90 -36.66 19.24
N THR A 37 -10.69 -36.95 19.69
CA THR A 37 -9.84 -35.99 20.38
C THR A 37 -8.73 -35.52 19.44
N PRO A 38 -8.31 -34.23 19.51
CA PRO A 38 -7.22 -33.73 18.71
C PRO A 38 -5.90 -34.51 18.96
N PRO A 39 -4.98 -34.55 17.98
CA PRO A 39 -5.04 -33.83 16.70
C PRO A 39 -5.94 -34.51 15.67
N TYR A 40 -6.72 -33.72 14.93
CA TYR A 40 -7.64 -34.18 13.90
C TYR A 40 -6.92 -34.42 12.58
N LEU A 41 -7.18 -35.56 11.92
CA LEU A 41 -6.62 -35.83 10.60
C LEU A 41 -7.25 -34.92 9.54
N ILE A 42 -6.42 -34.14 8.85
CA ILE A 42 -6.83 -33.21 7.80
C ILE A 42 -6.06 -33.50 6.50
N TRP A 43 -6.75 -33.44 5.37
CA TRP A 43 -6.12 -33.50 4.05
C TRP A 43 -6.10 -32.10 3.43
N LEU A 44 -4.95 -31.71 2.89
CA LEU A 44 -4.78 -30.45 2.19
C LEU A 44 -4.64 -30.75 0.71
N ASP A 45 -5.43 -30.07 -0.11
CA ASP A 45 -5.31 -30.18 -1.56
C ASP A 45 -3.89 -29.74 -1.99
N PRO A 46 -3.13 -30.58 -2.71
CA PRO A 46 -1.80 -30.21 -3.19
C PRO A 46 -1.80 -28.97 -4.10
N ALA A 47 -2.95 -28.61 -4.67
CA ALA A 47 -3.12 -27.39 -5.47
C ALA A 47 -3.26 -26.11 -4.62
N LEU A 48 -3.38 -26.22 -3.29
CA LEU A 48 -3.34 -25.06 -2.42
C LEU A 48 -1.92 -24.49 -2.34
N PRO A 49 -1.80 -23.16 -2.29
CA PRO A 49 -0.52 -22.52 -2.03
C PRO A 49 0.22 -23.11 -0.81
N GLU A 50 1.54 -23.28 -0.92
CA GLU A 50 2.42 -23.79 0.13
C GLU A 50 2.31 -22.95 1.39
N THR A 51 2.28 -21.62 1.27
CA THR A 51 2.08 -20.72 2.42
C THR A 51 0.79 -21.03 3.19
N ILE A 52 -0.32 -21.38 2.50
CA ILE A 52 -1.56 -21.80 3.15
C ILE A 52 -1.34 -23.14 3.86
N ARG A 53 -0.70 -24.10 3.19
CA ARG A 53 -0.42 -25.42 3.75
C ARG A 53 0.46 -25.32 5.00
N ASP A 54 1.43 -24.41 5.00
CA ASP A 54 2.30 -24.12 6.15
C ASP A 54 1.55 -23.47 7.30
N LEU A 55 0.69 -22.46 7.03
CA LEU A 55 -0.16 -21.85 8.04
C LEU A 55 -1.06 -22.88 8.75
N ILE A 56 -1.61 -23.83 7.99
CA ILE A 56 -2.44 -24.91 8.54
C ILE A 56 -1.58 -25.93 9.30
N SER A 57 -0.38 -26.24 8.80
CA SER A 57 0.56 -27.17 9.44
C SER A 57 1.03 -26.72 10.82
N GLN A 58 0.97 -25.41 11.10
CA GLN A 58 1.35 -24.83 12.39
C GLN A 58 0.28 -25.01 13.48
N GLN A 59 -0.95 -25.42 13.14
CA GLN A 59 -2.02 -25.64 14.11
C GLN A 59 -1.85 -26.98 14.83
N THR A 60 -1.66 -26.93 16.15
CA THR A 60 -1.39 -28.11 16.99
C THR A 60 -2.55 -29.11 17.07
N GLU A 61 -3.75 -28.64 16.77
CA GLU A 61 -5.02 -29.36 16.77
C GLU A 61 -5.20 -30.22 15.50
N LEU A 62 -4.32 -30.08 14.51
CA LEU A 62 -4.39 -30.75 13.22
C LEU A 62 -3.20 -31.67 12.99
N ASN A 63 -3.43 -32.78 12.29
CA ASN A 63 -2.38 -33.66 11.78
C ASN A 63 -2.64 -33.94 10.30
N ILE A 64 -1.68 -33.58 9.44
CA ILE A 64 -1.87 -33.66 7.99
C ILE A 64 -1.70 -35.10 7.52
N THR A 65 -2.66 -35.59 6.74
CA THR A 65 -2.58 -36.89 6.07
C THR A 65 -2.45 -36.71 4.54
N PRO A 66 -1.60 -37.52 3.87
CA PRO A 66 -1.53 -37.53 2.41
C PRO A 66 -2.74 -38.21 1.77
N GLU A 67 -3.47 -39.04 2.53
CA GLU A 67 -4.63 -39.80 2.04
C GLU A 67 -5.95 -39.09 2.38
N LYS A 68 -6.63 -38.59 1.34
CA LYS A 68 -7.89 -37.83 1.49
C LYS A 68 -8.99 -38.63 2.15
N GLU A 69 -9.04 -39.93 1.89
CA GLU A 69 -10.05 -40.86 2.38
C GLU A 69 -9.94 -41.10 3.90
N GLN A 70 -8.77 -40.85 4.48
CA GLN A 70 -8.52 -41.01 5.92
C GLN A 70 -8.79 -39.72 6.72
N ALA A 71 -9.01 -38.60 6.03
CA ALA A 71 -9.15 -37.31 6.67
C ALA A 71 -10.58 -37.05 7.16
N LEU A 72 -10.70 -36.48 8.36
CA LEU A 72 -11.98 -36.01 8.90
C LEU A 72 -12.43 -34.70 8.25
N MET A 73 -11.45 -33.92 7.80
CA MET A 73 -11.57 -32.62 7.15
C MET A 73 -10.71 -32.58 5.89
N SER A 74 -11.16 -31.84 4.88
CA SER A 74 -10.32 -31.49 3.74
C SER A 74 -10.43 -30.01 3.41
N ILE A 75 -9.29 -29.35 3.18
CA ILE A 75 -9.25 -27.97 2.69
C ILE A 75 -8.90 -28.00 1.21
N SER A 76 -9.67 -27.28 0.39
CA SER A 76 -9.47 -27.20 -1.07
C SER A 76 -10.12 -25.95 -1.66
N SER A 77 -9.98 -25.78 -2.98
CA SER A 77 -10.62 -24.74 -3.77
C SER A 77 -12.05 -25.11 -4.25
N ALA A 78 -12.56 -26.29 -3.87
CA ALA A 78 -13.86 -26.79 -4.30
C ALA A 78 -15.02 -26.31 -3.41
N LYS A 79 -16.18 -25.99 -4.02
CA LYS A 79 -17.35 -25.41 -3.34
C LYS A 79 -17.79 -26.20 -2.10
N ALA A 80 -17.45 -25.69 -0.92
CA ALA A 80 -17.93 -26.14 0.38
C ALA A 80 -18.13 -24.92 1.30
N ARG A 81 -17.81 -25.01 2.60
CA ARG A 81 -17.89 -23.87 3.51
C ARG A 81 -16.65 -22.98 3.32
N LYS A 82 -16.84 -21.71 2.92
CA LYS A 82 -15.74 -20.72 2.83
C LYS A 82 -15.14 -20.51 4.22
N ILE A 83 -13.82 -20.65 4.32
CA ILE A 83 -13.05 -20.44 5.56
C ILE A 83 -12.00 -19.34 5.41
N GLY A 84 -11.77 -18.85 4.18
CA GLY A 84 -10.76 -17.86 3.91
C GLY A 84 -10.73 -17.43 2.46
N SER A 85 -9.69 -16.68 2.09
CA SER A 85 -9.46 -16.21 0.72
C SER A 85 -7.99 -16.00 0.43
N TRP A 86 -7.57 -16.34 -0.78
CA TRP A 86 -6.22 -16.11 -1.26
C TRP A 86 -6.21 -15.11 -2.41
N THR A 87 -5.42 -14.05 -2.28
CA THR A 87 -5.43 -12.91 -3.19
C THR A 87 -4.15 -12.88 -4.01
N TYR A 88 -4.31 -12.80 -5.33
CA TYR A 88 -3.23 -12.56 -6.28
C TYR A 88 -3.33 -11.18 -6.89
N LEU A 89 -2.20 -10.55 -7.22
CA LEU A 89 -2.16 -9.25 -7.88
C LEU A 89 -1.69 -9.41 -9.32
N LEU A 90 -2.33 -8.68 -10.23
CA LEU A 90 -1.74 -8.44 -11.55
C LEU A 90 -0.78 -7.28 -11.41
N VAL A 91 0.47 -7.47 -11.84
CA VAL A 91 1.52 -6.48 -11.72
C VAL A 91 2.25 -6.28 -13.04
N ALA A 92 2.82 -5.08 -13.18
CA ALA A 92 3.72 -4.70 -14.26
C ALA A 92 4.98 -4.06 -13.66
N PRO A 93 6.05 -3.83 -14.46
CA PRO A 93 7.16 -3.00 -14.03
C PRO A 93 6.65 -1.61 -13.60
N PHE A 94 7.28 -0.99 -12.61
CA PHE A 94 6.83 0.29 -12.06
C PHE A 94 6.55 1.36 -13.13
N TYR A 95 7.38 1.41 -14.18
CA TYR A 95 7.28 2.38 -15.28
C TYR A 95 6.20 2.07 -16.33
N SER A 96 5.42 1.00 -16.15
CA SER A 96 4.29 0.68 -17.04
C SER A 96 3.27 1.82 -17.05
N SER A 97 2.70 2.07 -18.23
CA SER A 97 1.56 2.99 -18.44
C SER A 97 0.20 2.26 -18.44
N LEU A 98 0.17 0.97 -18.12
CA LEU A 98 -1.07 0.21 -18.03
C LEU A 98 -1.70 0.46 -16.65
N ASP A 99 -2.98 0.80 -16.64
CA ASP A 99 -3.71 1.13 -15.40
C ASP A 99 -4.75 0.10 -15.01
N ASP A 100 -5.53 -0.37 -15.98
CA ASP A 100 -6.63 -1.31 -15.79
C ASP A 100 -6.70 -2.31 -16.93
N VAL A 101 -7.19 -3.50 -16.63
CA VAL A 101 -7.53 -4.53 -17.62
C VAL A 101 -8.88 -5.14 -17.30
N HIS A 102 -9.57 -5.68 -18.32
CA HIS A 102 -10.74 -6.50 -18.05
C HIS A 102 -10.34 -7.93 -17.67
N ILE A 103 -11.08 -8.52 -16.72
CA ILE A 103 -10.86 -9.94 -16.34
C ILE A 103 -11.06 -10.88 -17.53
N SER A 104 -11.91 -10.52 -18.49
CA SER A 104 -12.11 -11.30 -19.72
C SER A 104 -10.84 -11.40 -20.56
N ASP A 105 -10.00 -10.37 -20.55
CA ASP A 105 -8.78 -10.31 -21.36
C ASP A 105 -7.74 -11.26 -20.77
N LEU A 106 -7.65 -11.30 -19.43
CA LEU A 106 -6.81 -12.25 -18.70
C LEU A 106 -7.27 -13.71 -18.89
N LEU A 107 -8.59 -13.96 -18.85
CA LEU A 107 -9.14 -15.30 -19.09
C LEU A 107 -8.93 -15.75 -20.54
N ASN A 108 -9.17 -14.86 -21.51
CA ASN A 108 -8.91 -15.15 -22.91
C ASN A 108 -7.41 -15.42 -23.16
N PHE A 109 -6.53 -14.68 -22.50
CA PHE A 109 -5.10 -14.94 -22.52
C PHE A 109 -4.77 -16.34 -21.97
N TRP A 110 -5.33 -16.68 -20.81
CA TRP A 110 -5.14 -17.99 -20.19
C TRP A 110 -5.54 -19.15 -21.10
N GLU A 111 -6.67 -19.01 -21.81
CA GLU A 111 -7.22 -20.06 -22.69
C GLU A 111 -6.52 -20.14 -24.06
N THR A 112 -6.14 -19.01 -24.65
CA THR A 112 -5.68 -18.93 -26.04
C THR A 112 -4.19 -18.71 -26.21
N GLY A 113 -3.50 -18.21 -25.18
CA GLY A 113 -2.12 -17.75 -25.24
C GLY A 113 -1.90 -16.50 -26.09
N SER A 114 -2.97 -15.83 -26.53
CA SER A 114 -2.91 -14.57 -27.27
C SER A 114 -3.39 -13.44 -26.38
N MET A 115 -2.61 -12.36 -26.29
CA MET A 115 -2.99 -11.19 -25.52
C MET A 115 -3.74 -10.20 -26.41
N ASP A 116 -4.93 -9.77 -25.96
CA ASP A 116 -5.63 -8.60 -26.53
C ASP A 116 -5.40 -7.35 -25.66
N ILE A 117 -4.23 -7.30 -25.00
CA ILE A 117 -3.75 -6.16 -24.22
C ILE A 117 -2.56 -5.56 -25.00
N PRO A 118 -2.69 -4.36 -25.57
CA PRO A 118 -1.63 -3.78 -26.39
C PRO A 118 -0.29 -3.68 -25.65
N GLY A 119 0.79 -4.17 -26.28
CA GLY A 119 2.15 -4.05 -25.76
C GLY A 119 2.59 -5.17 -24.81
N TYR A 120 1.72 -6.12 -24.49
CA TYR A 120 2.02 -7.25 -23.61
C TYR A 120 1.80 -8.58 -24.34
N GLU A 121 2.71 -9.54 -24.15
CA GLU A 121 2.76 -10.82 -24.89
C GLU A 121 2.94 -12.05 -23.98
N GLN A 122 3.27 -11.84 -22.70
CA GLN A 122 3.56 -12.92 -21.74
C GLN A 122 2.90 -12.65 -20.38
N LEU A 123 2.50 -13.72 -19.70
CA LEU A 123 2.05 -13.68 -18.30
C LEU A 123 2.97 -14.55 -17.45
N LEU A 124 3.75 -13.91 -16.58
CA LEU A 124 4.66 -14.56 -15.65
C LEU A 124 3.94 -14.98 -14.37
N MET A 125 4.29 -16.14 -13.84
CA MET A 125 3.86 -16.59 -12.50
C MET A 125 4.73 -17.75 -12.00
N SER A 126 4.59 -18.10 -10.73
CA SER A 126 5.16 -19.34 -10.21
C SER A 126 4.36 -20.57 -10.65
N GLU A 127 5.00 -21.74 -10.67
CA GLU A 127 4.33 -23.02 -10.96
C GLU A 127 3.14 -23.25 -10.02
N GLU A 128 3.35 -22.95 -8.73
CA GLU A 128 2.32 -23.02 -7.69
C GLU A 128 1.12 -22.11 -7.99
N THR A 129 1.38 -20.86 -8.41
CA THR A 129 0.33 -19.91 -8.79
C THR A 129 -0.46 -20.44 -9.99
N GLN A 130 0.21 -20.98 -11.00
CA GLN A 130 -0.44 -21.59 -12.15
C GLN A 130 -1.32 -22.78 -11.75
N ILE A 131 -0.81 -23.68 -10.90
CA ILE A 131 -1.55 -24.86 -10.41
C ILE A 131 -2.82 -24.43 -9.66
N HIS A 132 -2.73 -23.42 -8.80
CA HIS A 132 -3.87 -22.95 -8.03
C HIS A 132 -4.90 -22.23 -8.91
N LEU A 133 -4.48 -21.34 -9.81
CA LEU A 133 -5.38 -20.68 -10.77
C LEU A 133 -6.05 -21.66 -11.72
N SER A 134 -5.37 -22.75 -12.09
CA SER A 134 -5.94 -23.81 -12.93
C SER A 134 -7.17 -24.48 -12.30
N GLN A 135 -7.32 -24.43 -10.96
CA GLN A 135 -8.53 -24.93 -10.28
C GLN A 135 -9.78 -24.10 -10.62
N PHE A 136 -9.60 -22.83 -11.00
CA PHE A 136 -10.68 -21.90 -11.29
C PHE A 136 -10.82 -21.59 -12.79
N TRP A 137 -9.69 -21.50 -13.50
CA TRP A 137 -9.64 -21.11 -14.91
C TRP A 137 -9.46 -22.29 -15.88
N GLY A 138 -9.27 -23.51 -15.36
CA GLY A 138 -8.94 -24.69 -16.17
C GLY A 138 -7.48 -24.71 -16.62
N LEU A 139 -7.13 -25.63 -17.52
CA LEU A 139 -5.76 -25.76 -18.01
C LEU A 139 -5.36 -24.56 -18.86
N SER A 140 -4.22 -23.95 -18.54
CA SER A 140 -3.64 -22.85 -19.31
C SER A 140 -3.10 -23.29 -20.67
N PHE A 141 -3.06 -22.34 -21.62
CA PHE A 141 -2.36 -22.52 -22.88
C PHE A 141 -0.84 -22.64 -22.69
N PRO A 142 -0.16 -23.69 -23.20
CA PRO A 142 1.25 -23.96 -22.89
C PRO A 142 2.27 -22.89 -23.30
N ASN A 143 1.95 -22.00 -24.25
CA ASN A 143 2.90 -21.02 -24.80
C ASN A 143 2.61 -19.56 -24.41
N GLY A 144 1.55 -19.28 -23.65
CA GLY A 144 1.24 -17.93 -23.16
C GLY A 144 1.77 -17.65 -21.74
N ILE A 145 1.98 -18.70 -20.95
CA ILE A 145 2.42 -18.57 -19.56
C ILE A 145 3.92 -18.82 -19.44
N SER A 146 4.63 -17.87 -18.84
CA SER A 146 6.03 -18.01 -18.48
C SER A 146 6.14 -18.39 -17.01
N ILE A 147 6.57 -19.62 -16.73
CA ILE A 147 6.75 -20.11 -15.37
C ILE A 147 8.16 -19.77 -14.90
N THR A 148 8.26 -19.17 -13.72
CA THR A 148 9.55 -18.80 -13.10
C THR A 148 9.50 -18.93 -11.58
N GLU A 149 10.66 -18.96 -10.94
CA GLU A 149 10.75 -18.97 -9.49
C GLU A 149 10.26 -17.64 -8.90
N PRO A 150 9.57 -17.64 -7.73
CA PRO A 150 9.02 -16.42 -7.13
C PRO A 150 10.01 -15.27 -6.96
N ASP A 151 11.26 -15.56 -6.62
CA ASP A 151 12.34 -14.58 -6.43
C ASP A 151 12.90 -14.01 -7.75
N GLN A 152 12.60 -14.66 -8.88
CA GLN A 152 13.02 -14.23 -10.22
C GLN A 152 11.96 -13.40 -10.96
N ILE A 153 10.69 -13.38 -10.48
CA ILE A 153 9.59 -12.68 -11.16
C ILE A 153 9.91 -11.19 -11.35
N ILE A 154 10.36 -10.49 -10.30
CA ILE A 154 10.70 -9.05 -10.37
C ILE A 154 11.84 -8.81 -11.35
N VAL A 155 12.90 -9.62 -11.30
CA VAL A 155 14.04 -9.47 -12.22
C VAL A 155 13.61 -9.69 -13.67
N GLN A 156 12.74 -10.66 -13.94
CA GLN A 156 12.27 -10.95 -15.29
C GLN A 156 11.33 -9.87 -15.82
N ILE A 157 10.37 -9.41 -15.02
CA ILE A 157 9.40 -8.39 -15.46
C ILE A 157 10.09 -7.06 -15.78
N TRP A 158 11.14 -6.70 -15.03
CA TRP A 158 11.95 -5.50 -15.33
C TRP A 158 12.84 -5.64 -16.56
N ASN A 159 13.16 -6.86 -16.99
CA ASN A 159 13.95 -7.13 -18.20
C ASN A 159 13.10 -7.30 -19.46
N ASP A 160 11.88 -7.80 -19.31
CA ASP A 160 10.91 -7.99 -20.39
C ASP A 160 9.77 -6.97 -20.27
N THR A 161 9.84 -5.93 -21.09
CA THR A 161 8.84 -4.85 -21.07
C THR A 161 7.47 -5.28 -21.60
N ASN A 162 7.36 -6.46 -22.21
CA ASN A 162 6.13 -6.98 -22.81
C ASN A 162 5.45 -8.00 -21.89
N SER A 163 5.81 -8.01 -20.62
CA SER A 163 5.38 -9.02 -19.66
C SER A 163 4.52 -8.43 -18.55
N LEU A 164 3.43 -9.11 -18.21
CA LEU A 164 2.69 -8.92 -16.95
C LEU A 164 2.99 -10.10 -16.03
N ALA A 165 2.79 -9.94 -14.72
CA ALA A 165 2.88 -11.06 -13.80
C ALA A 165 1.64 -11.18 -12.91
N ILE A 166 1.28 -12.42 -12.56
CA ILE A 166 0.34 -12.69 -11.47
C ILE A 166 1.14 -13.21 -10.28
N ILE A 167 1.11 -12.47 -9.18
CA ILE A 167 1.86 -12.80 -7.96
C ILE A 167 0.92 -12.92 -6.75
N PRO A 168 1.16 -13.81 -5.78
CA PRO A 168 0.46 -13.77 -4.51
C PRO A 168 0.77 -12.45 -3.76
N PHE A 169 -0.20 -11.91 -3.01
CA PHE A 169 -0.12 -10.58 -2.39
C PHE A 169 1.15 -10.34 -1.57
N GLU A 170 1.64 -11.35 -0.86
CA GLU A 170 2.84 -11.28 -0.02
C GLU A 170 4.16 -11.05 -0.77
N LEU A 171 4.17 -11.22 -2.10
CA LEU A 171 5.33 -10.94 -2.96
C LEU A 171 5.30 -9.51 -3.53
N LEU A 172 4.30 -8.70 -3.18
CA LEU A 172 4.25 -7.32 -3.64
C LEU A 172 5.44 -6.52 -3.11
N ASP A 173 6.09 -5.78 -4.01
CA ASP A 173 7.29 -5.01 -3.78
C ASP A 173 7.13 -3.58 -4.34
N PRO A 174 7.76 -2.55 -3.74
CA PRO A 174 7.70 -1.16 -4.23
C PRO A 174 8.14 -0.95 -5.68
N SER A 175 8.91 -1.88 -6.27
CA SER A 175 9.32 -1.84 -7.68
C SER A 175 8.25 -2.32 -8.67
N LEU A 176 7.07 -2.70 -8.20
CA LEU A 176 5.98 -3.19 -9.04
C LEU A 176 4.83 -2.19 -9.08
N ARG A 177 4.23 -2.02 -10.26
CA ARG A 177 2.93 -1.34 -10.40
C ARG A 177 1.83 -2.38 -10.25
N VAL A 178 0.86 -2.14 -9.37
CA VAL A 178 -0.36 -2.97 -9.31
C VAL A 178 -1.33 -2.51 -10.38
N ILE A 179 -1.70 -3.41 -11.28
CA ILE A 179 -2.67 -3.16 -12.35
C ILE A 179 -4.07 -3.45 -11.82
N SER A 180 -4.99 -2.51 -12.03
CA SER A 180 -6.38 -2.69 -11.67
C SER A 180 -7.05 -3.73 -12.57
N ILE A 181 -8.07 -4.43 -12.06
CA ILE A 181 -8.84 -5.38 -12.85
C ILE A 181 -10.32 -5.01 -12.76
N ASN A 182 -10.94 -4.61 -13.87
CA ASN A 182 -12.29 -4.04 -13.90
C ASN A 182 -12.44 -2.83 -12.96
N ASN A 183 -11.48 -1.91 -13.02
CA ASN A 183 -11.28 -0.77 -12.13
C ASN A 183 -11.10 -1.16 -10.66
N LYS A 184 -10.67 -2.40 -10.38
CA LYS A 184 -10.47 -2.89 -9.02
C LYS A 184 -9.01 -3.06 -8.61
N ASN A 185 -8.62 -2.39 -7.51
CA ASN A 185 -7.30 -2.51 -6.88
C ASN A 185 -7.42 -2.74 -5.35
N PRO A 186 -6.88 -3.85 -4.80
CA PRO A 186 -6.94 -4.17 -3.37
C PRO A 186 -6.31 -3.11 -2.44
N LEU A 187 -5.38 -2.30 -2.95
CA LEU A 187 -4.70 -1.27 -2.16
C LEU A 187 -5.56 0.00 -1.96
N THR A 188 -6.52 0.27 -2.84
CA THR A 188 -7.21 1.57 -2.90
C THR A 188 -8.67 1.53 -2.47
N PHE A 189 -9.30 0.36 -2.35
CA PHE A 189 -10.71 0.32 -1.96
C PHE A 189 -10.96 0.44 -0.46
N SER A 190 -12.00 1.19 -0.12
CA SER A 190 -12.46 1.49 1.24
C SER A 190 -13.52 0.52 1.78
N SER A 191 -14.03 -0.41 0.96
CA SER A 191 -15.06 -1.36 1.39
C SER A 191 -14.62 -2.80 1.25
N ASN A 192 -15.09 -3.65 2.18
CA ASN A 192 -14.98 -5.12 2.17
C ASN A 192 -15.75 -5.77 1.00
N ASP A 193 -15.82 -5.13 -0.16
CA ASP A 193 -16.59 -5.61 -1.29
C ASP A 193 -15.91 -6.86 -1.88
N GLU A 194 -16.57 -8.01 -1.64
CA GLU A 194 -16.05 -9.38 -1.76
C GLU A 194 -15.75 -9.85 -3.20
N SER A 195 -15.26 -9.00 -4.10
CA SER A 195 -14.93 -9.47 -5.45
C SER A 195 -13.85 -8.66 -6.14
N TYR A 196 -12.69 -8.51 -5.51
CA TYR A 196 -11.49 -8.32 -6.32
C TYR A 196 -11.30 -9.57 -7.20
N PRO A 197 -11.15 -9.46 -8.54
CA PRO A 197 -11.28 -10.60 -9.45
C PRO A 197 -10.27 -11.73 -9.25
N LEU A 198 -9.13 -11.43 -8.63
CA LEU A 198 -8.08 -12.41 -8.33
C LEU A 198 -8.03 -12.79 -6.84
N SER A 199 -9.15 -12.61 -6.12
CA SER A 199 -9.32 -13.13 -4.76
C SER A 199 -10.16 -14.41 -4.78
N TYR A 200 -9.54 -15.53 -4.43
CA TYR A 200 -10.14 -16.86 -4.54
C TYR A 200 -10.51 -17.42 -3.17
N PRO A 201 -11.72 -17.99 -3.00
CA PRO A 201 -12.14 -18.55 -1.73
C PRO A 201 -11.41 -19.87 -1.43
N ILE A 202 -11.04 -20.04 -0.16
CA ILE A 202 -10.55 -21.30 0.40
C ILE A 202 -11.72 -21.97 1.11
N TYR A 203 -11.95 -23.25 0.82
CA TYR A 203 -13.08 -24.01 1.35
C TYR A 203 -12.64 -25.14 2.28
N LEU A 204 -13.42 -25.32 3.34
CA LEU A 204 -13.38 -26.49 4.22
C LEU A 204 -14.54 -27.42 3.88
N THR A 205 -14.21 -28.68 3.64
CA THR A 205 -15.17 -29.79 3.68
C THR A 205 -14.94 -30.55 4.99
N ILE A 206 -16.02 -30.77 5.75
CA ILE A 206 -15.96 -31.47 7.03
C ILE A 206 -17.01 -32.56 7.08
N SER A 207 -16.62 -33.73 7.58
CA SER A 207 -17.53 -34.89 7.72
C SER A 207 -18.40 -34.78 8.98
N ASP A 208 -17.90 -34.14 10.04
CA ASP A 208 -18.61 -33.90 11.31
C ASP A 208 -18.58 -32.42 11.69
N PHE A 209 -19.71 -31.74 11.53
CA PHE A 209 -19.85 -30.31 11.79
C PHE A 209 -19.67 -29.92 13.26
N SER A 210 -19.72 -30.86 14.21
CA SER A 210 -19.50 -30.57 15.63
C SER A 210 -18.06 -30.14 15.97
N LEU A 211 -17.10 -30.43 15.08
CA LEU A 211 -15.69 -30.09 15.23
C LEU A 211 -15.37 -28.64 14.83
N LEU A 212 -16.28 -27.95 14.14
CA LEU A 212 -16.06 -26.58 13.63
C LEU A 212 -15.81 -25.52 14.70
N HIS A 213 -16.32 -25.73 15.92
CA HIS A 213 -16.11 -24.79 17.02
C HIS A 213 -14.77 -25.00 17.74
N GLN A 214 -14.01 -26.03 17.36
CA GLN A 214 -12.80 -26.44 18.07
C GLN A 214 -11.52 -26.04 17.34
N ILE A 215 -11.62 -25.62 16.08
CA ILE A 215 -10.49 -25.17 15.26
C ILE A 215 -10.82 -23.79 14.72
N ASP A 216 -9.93 -22.84 14.99
CA ASP A 216 -10.06 -21.50 14.47
C ASP A 216 -9.46 -21.43 13.06
N PHE A 217 -10.34 -21.27 12.07
CA PHE A 217 -9.97 -20.99 10.69
C PHE A 217 -10.13 -19.50 10.34
N SER A 218 -10.50 -18.65 11.30
CA SER A 218 -10.46 -17.21 11.08
C SER A 218 -9.01 -16.81 10.81
N ASN A 219 -8.79 -16.03 9.74
CA ASN A 219 -7.48 -15.59 9.24
C ASN A 219 -6.75 -16.48 8.22
N LEU A 220 -7.41 -17.45 7.56
CA LEU A 220 -6.82 -18.09 6.37
C LEU A 220 -6.87 -17.14 5.16
N THR A 221 -6.00 -16.12 5.17
CA THR A 221 -5.80 -15.20 4.06
C THR A 221 -4.39 -14.64 4.01
N ASN A 222 -3.90 -14.31 2.81
CA ASN A 222 -2.66 -13.55 2.64
C ASN A 222 -2.87 -12.03 2.64
N PHE A 223 -4.11 -11.55 2.58
CA PHE A 223 -4.41 -10.13 2.57
C PHE A 223 -5.52 -9.77 3.55
N ASP A 224 -5.19 -8.89 4.50
CA ASP A 224 -6.11 -8.34 5.49
C ASP A 224 -6.00 -6.81 5.48
N ARG A 225 -7.02 -6.14 4.92
CA ARG A 225 -7.04 -4.66 4.79
C ARG A 225 -6.83 -3.94 6.12
N SER A 226 -7.19 -4.54 7.25
CA SER A 226 -6.99 -3.95 8.58
C SER A 226 -5.52 -3.83 9.00
N LYS A 227 -4.59 -4.40 8.21
CA LYS A 227 -3.13 -4.27 8.39
C LYS A 227 -2.48 -3.33 7.38
N LEU A 228 -3.24 -2.79 6.44
CA LEU A 228 -2.77 -1.89 5.39
C LEU A 228 -2.92 -0.44 5.85
N THR A 229 -1.86 0.35 5.75
CA THR A 229 -1.87 1.80 5.91
C THR A 229 -1.45 2.44 4.59
N SER A 230 -2.20 3.42 4.10
CA SER A 230 -1.78 4.32 3.03
C SER A 230 -1.29 5.65 3.59
N VAL A 231 -0.14 6.12 3.11
CA VAL A 231 0.41 7.45 3.40
C VAL A 231 0.52 8.20 2.08
N VAL A 232 -0.08 9.38 2.01
CA VAL A 232 0.12 10.29 0.88
C VAL A 232 1.21 11.29 1.20
N LEU A 233 2.16 11.48 0.29
CA LEU A 233 3.07 12.63 0.25
C LEU A 233 2.70 13.55 -0.90
N THR A 234 2.85 14.86 -0.69
CA THR A 234 2.48 15.89 -1.66
C THR A 234 3.62 16.84 -1.96
N GLY A 235 3.50 17.52 -3.09
CA GLY A 235 4.32 18.67 -3.44
C GLY A 235 4.07 19.93 -2.61
N VAL A 236 4.56 21.04 -3.12
CA VAL A 236 4.63 22.33 -2.42
C VAL A 236 3.26 22.98 -2.25
N THR A 237 2.95 23.41 -1.04
CA THR A 237 1.81 24.26 -0.73
C THR A 237 2.29 25.63 -0.27
N ALA A 238 1.86 26.66 -0.98
CA ALA A 238 2.02 28.05 -0.60
C ALA A 238 0.77 28.82 -1.04
N LEU A 239 -0.10 29.09 -0.06
CA LEU A 239 -1.42 29.71 -0.24
C LEU A 239 -1.30 31.23 -0.31
N VAL A 240 -0.51 31.70 -1.29
CA VAL A 240 -0.07 33.09 -1.42
C VAL A 240 -0.35 33.65 -2.82
N ARG A 241 -0.08 34.94 -3.03
CA ARG A 241 -0.14 35.62 -4.34
C ARG A 241 -1.38 35.23 -5.16
N SER A 242 -1.21 34.65 -6.34
CA SER A 242 -2.32 34.31 -7.23
C SER A 242 -3.14 33.13 -6.74
N THR A 243 -2.55 32.14 -6.04
CA THR A 243 -3.30 31.06 -5.41
C THR A 243 -4.33 31.66 -4.45
N ALA A 244 -3.87 32.53 -3.56
CA ALA A 244 -4.70 33.24 -2.59
C ALA A 244 -5.72 34.17 -3.25
N SER A 245 -5.34 34.96 -4.27
CA SER A 245 -6.28 35.79 -5.04
C SER A 245 -7.41 34.97 -5.69
N ILE A 246 -7.11 33.75 -6.16
CA ILE A 246 -8.11 32.86 -6.74
C ILE A 246 -9.01 32.30 -5.63
N MET A 247 -8.45 31.93 -4.48
CA MET A 247 -9.23 31.48 -3.31
C MET A 247 -10.21 32.56 -2.83
N GLU A 248 -9.79 33.82 -2.75
CA GLU A 248 -10.65 34.95 -2.37
C GLU A 248 -11.82 35.17 -3.35
N THR A 249 -11.64 34.84 -4.63
CA THR A 249 -12.63 35.12 -5.68
C THR A 249 -13.50 33.92 -6.04
N ARG A 250 -12.98 32.69 -5.90
CA ARG A 250 -13.67 31.44 -6.27
C ARG A 250 -14.05 30.57 -5.06
N GLY A 251 -13.57 30.90 -3.87
CA GLY A 251 -13.76 30.16 -2.63
C GLY A 251 -12.47 29.46 -2.18
N VAL A 252 -12.28 29.39 -0.86
CA VAL A 252 -11.08 28.84 -0.21
C VAL A 252 -10.77 27.41 -0.65
N LEU A 253 -11.81 26.62 -0.92
CA LEU A 253 -11.68 25.20 -1.28
C LEU A 253 -11.37 24.95 -2.77
N TYR A 254 -11.46 25.99 -3.61
CA TYR A 254 -11.29 25.87 -5.07
C TYR A 254 -10.01 25.14 -5.52
N PRO A 255 -8.84 25.35 -4.88
CA PRO A 255 -7.61 24.64 -5.27
C PRO A 255 -7.74 23.11 -5.22
N ALA A 256 -8.53 22.57 -4.30
CA ALA A 256 -8.66 21.13 -4.10
C ALA A 256 -9.80 20.47 -4.91
N ASP A 257 -10.60 21.22 -5.67
CA ASP A 257 -11.83 20.75 -6.31
C ASP A 257 -11.70 19.37 -7.01
N ASP A 258 -10.62 19.11 -7.75
CA ASP A 258 -10.43 17.86 -8.51
C ASP A 258 -9.67 16.75 -7.75
N ILE A 259 -8.96 17.10 -6.68
CA ILE A 259 -8.04 16.20 -5.99
C ILE A 259 -8.39 15.93 -4.53
N ARG A 260 -9.41 16.61 -3.99
CA ARG A 260 -9.86 16.49 -2.60
C ARG A 260 -10.18 15.05 -2.21
N ASP A 261 -11.00 14.37 -3.01
CA ASP A 261 -11.42 13.00 -2.71
C ASP A 261 -10.28 11.98 -2.87
N ILE A 262 -9.27 12.32 -3.68
CA ILE A 262 -8.05 11.53 -3.80
C ILE A 262 -7.28 11.61 -2.48
N LEU A 263 -6.99 12.81 -1.99
CA LEU A 263 -6.26 13.02 -0.73
C LEU A 263 -7.00 12.37 0.45
N LEU A 264 -8.31 12.56 0.54
CA LEU A 264 -9.17 11.95 1.59
C LEU A 264 -9.22 10.42 1.56
N SER A 265 -8.78 9.78 0.48
CA SER A 265 -8.75 8.31 0.40
C SER A 265 -7.55 7.68 1.12
N ALA A 266 -6.59 8.50 1.56
CA ALA A 266 -5.44 8.05 2.33
C ALA A 266 -5.79 7.86 3.82
N ASP A 267 -5.07 6.96 4.49
CA ASP A 267 -5.16 6.82 5.95
C ASP A 267 -4.38 7.94 6.67
N ILE A 268 -3.33 8.48 6.02
CA ILE A 268 -2.51 9.60 6.50
C ILE A 268 -2.19 10.53 5.32
N THR A 269 -2.59 11.79 5.40
CA THR A 269 -2.32 12.83 4.39
C THR A 269 -1.26 13.82 4.88
N HIS A 270 -0.13 13.86 4.20
CA HIS A 270 0.92 14.86 4.40
C HIS A 270 0.73 16.08 3.51
N ILE A 271 1.04 17.27 4.05
CA ILE A 271 1.21 18.50 3.29
C ILE A 271 2.56 19.14 3.57
N SER A 272 3.28 19.53 2.52
CA SER A 272 4.48 20.37 2.62
C SER A 272 4.05 21.84 2.52
N ASN A 273 3.97 22.56 3.64
CA ASN A 273 3.58 23.96 3.64
C ASN A 273 4.79 24.90 3.80
N GLU A 274 4.97 25.78 2.83
CA GLU A 274 6.19 26.58 2.70
C GLU A 274 6.08 27.98 3.32
N ALA A 275 4.88 28.56 3.39
CA ALA A 275 4.66 29.94 3.84
C ALA A 275 3.94 29.98 5.20
N PRO A 276 4.23 30.97 6.08
CA PRO A 276 3.54 31.09 7.36
C PRO A 276 2.11 31.61 7.19
N PHE A 277 1.24 31.26 8.13
CA PHE A 277 0.02 32.00 8.40
C PHE A 277 0.36 33.26 9.21
N ASP A 278 -0.28 34.38 8.89
CA ASP A 278 -0.10 35.65 9.59
C ASP A 278 -1.45 36.36 9.74
N ILE A 279 -1.80 36.72 10.98
CA ILE A 279 -3.04 37.45 11.31
C ILE A 279 -3.13 38.80 10.60
N ASP A 280 -1.97 39.42 10.29
CA ASP A 280 -1.85 40.69 9.59
C ASP A 280 -1.46 40.50 8.12
N CYS A 281 -1.66 39.31 7.55
CA CYS A 281 -1.38 39.05 6.14
C CYS A 281 -2.24 39.99 5.26
N PRO A 282 -1.63 40.81 4.37
CA PRO A 282 -2.38 41.72 3.53
C PRO A 282 -3.25 40.99 2.52
N ILE A 283 -4.19 41.72 1.91
CA ILE A 283 -4.98 41.23 0.78
C ILE A 283 -4.02 40.70 -0.30
N PRO A 284 -4.25 39.49 -0.84
CA PRO A 284 -3.35 38.88 -1.81
C PRO A 284 -3.08 39.76 -3.03
N ASN A 285 -1.82 39.79 -3.45
CA ASN A 285 -1.38 40.50 -4.64
C ASN A 285 -0.75 39.54 -5.66
N SER A 286 -1.45 39.31 -6.77
CA SER A 286 -0.98 38.43 -7.86
C SER A 286 0.27 38.94 -8.59
N THR A 287 0.64 40.22 -8.43
CA THR A 287 1.84 40.81 -9.05
C THR A 287 2.90 41.17 -8.00
N GLN A 288 2.87 40.51 -6.84
CA GLN A 288 3.89 40.70 -5.81
C GLN A 288 5.26 40.26 -6.34
N GLU A 289 6.22 41.18 -6.33
CA GLU A 289 7.60 40.93 -6.77
C GLU A 289 8.55 40.61 -5.60
N ASP A 290 8.25 41.07 -4.39
CA ASP A 290 8.99 40.64 -3.21
C ASP A 290 8.55 39.22 -2.81
N TYR A 291 9.49 38.38 -2.40
CA TYR A 291 9.21 37.02 -1.96
C TYR A 291 8.96 36.99 -0.44
N LEU A 292 8.09 37.88 0.05
CA LEU A 292 7.64 37.92 1.45
C LEU A 292 6.24 37.31 1.53
N PHE A 293 6.19 36.00 1.69
CA PHE A 293 4.97 35.21 1.62
C PHE A 293 4.23 35.12 2.96
N CYS A 294 2.90 35.13 2.91
CA CYS A 294 2.03 34.82 4.03
C CYS A 294 0.67 34.31 3.55
N SER A 295 0.00 33.55 4.41
CA SER A 295 -1.35 33.04 4.20
C SER A 295 -2.32 33.66 5.23
N SER A 296 -3.57 33.89 4.83
CA SER A 296 -4.65 34.25 5.75
C SER A 296 -5.06 33.03 6.58
N ASP A 297 -5.37 33.19 7.87
CA ASP A 297 -5.85 32.12 8.76
C ASP A 297 -7.04 31.35 8.16
N SER A 298 -7.93 32.02 7.43
CA SER A 298 -9.09 31.38 6.78
C SER A 298 -8.71 30.31 5.78
N TYR A 299 -7.48 30.32 5.25
CA TYR A 299 -7.02 29.33 4.27
C TYR A 299 -6.71 27.97 4.90
N ILE A 300 -6.67 27.87 6.23
CA ILE A 300 -6.57 26.59 6.94
C ILE A 300 -7.71 25.63 6.56
N GLU A 301 -8.89 26.18 6.21
CA GLU A 301 -10.06 25.41 5.77
C GLU A 301 -9.74 24.53 4.56
N LEU A 302 -8.84 24.97 3.65
CA LEU A 302 -8.39 24.17 2.53
C LEU A 302 -7.66 22.91 3.02
N LEU A 303 -6.71 23.06 3.95
CA LEU A 303 -5.91 21.95 4.50
C LEU A 303 -6.79 20.96 5.27
N GLU A 304 -7.75 21.45 6.05
CA GLU A 304 -8.73 20.60 6.72
C GLU A 304 -9.62 19.85 5.70
N SER A 305 -10.06 20.52 4.64
CA SER A 305 -11.02 19.96 3.70
C SER A 305 -10.48 18.73 2.95
N ILE A 306 -9.16 18.65 2.78
CA ILE A 306 -8.46 17.55 2.10
C ILE A 306 -8.00 16.44 3.07
N GLY A 307 -8.28 16.58 4.37
CA GLY A 307 -7.93 15.60 5.39
C GLY A 307 -6.46 15.59 5.75
N THR A 308 -5.80 16.76 5.79
CA THR A 308 -4.40 16.86 6.23
C THR A 308 -4.27 16.35 7.67
N ASP A 309 -3.32 15.44 7.90
CA ASP A 309 -2.98 14.93 9.24
C ASP A 309 -1.64 15.50 9.72
N ILE A 310 -0.70 15.68 8.80
CA ILE A 310 0.67 16.11 9.10
C ILE A 310 1.15 17.18 8.12
N VAL A 311 1.79 18.21 8.66
CA VAL A 311 2.36 19.34 7.92
C VAL A 311 3.87 19.37 8.10
N GLU A 312 4.60 19.27 6.99
CA GLU A 312 6.03 19.50 6.94
C GLU A 312 6.33 21.01 6.87
N LEU A 313 7.28 21.44 7.72
CA LEU A 313 7.74 22.83 7.87
C LEU A 313 9.22 23.00 7.50
N SER A 314 9.70 22.24 6.51
CA SER A 314 11.06 22.38 5.98
C SER A 314 11.22 23.59 5.05
N GLY A 315 10.13 24.22 4.60
CA GLY A 315 10.12 25.32 3.64
C GLY A 315 10.96 26.52 4.06
N ASP A 316 11.68 27.11 3.11
CA ASP A 316 12.54 28.27 3.38
C ASP A 316 11.76 29.57 3.49
N HIS A 317 10.58 29.68 2.86
CA HIS A 317 9.68 30.83 3.04
C HIS A 317 8.92 30.85 4.38
N PHE A 318 9.09 29.85 5.26
CA PHE A 318 8.33 29.76 6.50
C PHE A 318 8.61 30.94 7.44
N GLY A 319 9.78 31.57 7.31
CA GLY A 319 10.23 32.70 8.12
C GLY A 319 9.95 34.10 7.56
N ASP A 320 9.28 34.23 6.41
CA ASP A 320 9.13 35.50 5.68
C ASP A 320 8.45 36.62 6.47
N ARG A 321 7.63 36.25 7.45
CA ARG A 321 6.88 37.17 8.34
C ARG A 321 7.44 37.24 9.76
N GLY A 322 8.62 36.65 9.97
CA GLY A 322 9.31 36.66 11.26
C GLY A 322 8.76 35.67 12.29
N PRO A 323 9.37 35.63 13.48
CA PRO A 323 9.06 34.65 14.53
C PRO A 323 7.61 34.69 15.03
N GLU A 324 7.00 35.86 15.08
CA GLU A 324 5.62 36.04 15.56
C GLU A 324 4.62 35.28 14.69
N ALA A 325 4.73 35.41 13.36
CA ALA A 325 3.89 34.68 12.41
C ALA A 325 4.18 33.17 12.41
N MET A 326 5.45 32.76 12.58
CA MET A 326 5.79 31.34 12.72
C MET A 326 5.17 30.72 13.97
N PHE A 327 5.20 31.40 15.12
CA PHE A 327 4.53 30.91 16.33
C PHE A 327 3.02 30.87 16.16
N HIS A 328 2.43 31.90 15.55
CA HIS A 328 1.00 31.93 15.22
C HIS A 328 0.60 30.74 14.33
N THR A 329 1.41 30.45 13.31
CA THR A 329 1.19 29.29 12.42
C THR A 329 1.20 27.96 13.20
N LEU A 330 2.16 27.78 14.11
CA LEU A 330 2.23 26.58 14.96
C LEU A 330 1.03 26.46 15.90
N GLU A 331 0.58 27.59 16.47
CA GLU A 331 -0.62 27.64 17.30
C GLU A 331 -1.89 27.31 16.49
N LEU A 332 -2.00 27.85 15.27
CA LEU A 332 -3.11 27.55 14.37
C LEU A 332 -3.15 26.05 14.02
N TYR A 333 -2.01 25.45 13.69
CA TYR A 333 -1.95 24.01 13.45
C TYR A 333 -2.37 23.17 14.67
N ASP A 334 -1.91 23.54 15.88
CA ASP A 334 -2.33 22.86 17.12
C ASP A 334 -3.85 22.97 17.35
N GLN A 335 -4.44 24.15 17.15
CA GLN A 335 -5.89 24.38 17.28
C GLN A 335 -6.72 23.52 16.32
N HIS A 336 -6.17 23.19 15.16
CA HIS A 336 -6.80 22.38 14.13
C HIS A 336 -6.35 20.89 14.16
N ASN A 337 -5.59 20.47 15.19
CA ASN A 337 -5.06 19.12 15.36
C ASN A 337 -4.14 18.64 14.22
N LEU A 338 -3.41 19.56 13.60
CA LEU A 338 -2.46 19.27 12.53
C LEU A 338 -1.07 19.08 13.14
N ILE A 339 -0.50 17.89 12.95
CA ILE A 339 0.81 17.55 13.51
C ILE A 339 1.89 18.17 12.62
N THR A 340 2.95 18.74 13.21
CA THR A 340 4.04 19.36 12.44
C THR A 340 5.37 18.63 12.61
N TYR A 341 6.21 18.62 11.58
CA TYR A 341 7.60 18.15 11.64
C TYR A 341 8.50 18.88 10.65
N GLY A 342 9.82 18.65 10.72
CA GLY A 342 10.80 19.31 9.84
C GLY A 342 11.04 20.79 10.16
N GLY A 343 10.32 21.31 11.14
CA GLY A 343 10.43 22.64 11.73
C GLY A 343 9.57 22.69 12.99
N GLY A 344 9.67 23.78 13.76
CA GLY A 344 8.90 23.91 14.99
C GLY A 344 9.24 25.17 15.77
N GLN A 345 8.79 25.21 17.04
CA GLN A 345 8.99 26.36 17.95
C GLN A 345 10.47 26.64 18.30
N ASN A 346 11.34 25.65 18.09
CA ASN A 346 12.79 25.71 18.23
C ASN A 346 13.42 24.51 17.51
N LEU A 347 14.75 24.48 17.44
CA LEU A 347 15.51 23.44 16.76
C LEU A 347 15.21 22.03 17.32
N GLN A 348 15.06 21.86 18.64
CA GLN A 348 14.79 20.54 19.20
C GLN A 348 13.43 20.02 18.73
N ALA A 349 12.38 20.84 18.80
CA ALA A 349 11.05 20.48 18.35
C ALA A 349 11.04 20.11 16.86
N GLY A 350 11.80 20.82 16.03
CA GLY A 350 11.89 20.50 14.61
C GLY A 350 12.76 19.29 14.28
N LEU A 351 13.64 18.84 15.19
CA LEU A 351 14.43 17.61 15.05
C LEU A 351 13.67 16.39 15.59
N ASP A 352 12.66 16.57 16.44
CA ASP A 352 11.90 15.46 16.99
C ASP A 352 11.08 14.76 15.88
N PRO A 353 11.28 13.45 15.65
CA PRO A 353 10.49 12.72 14.66
C PRO A 353 9.03 12.63 15.08
N VAL A 354 8.11 12.72 14.12
CA VAL A 354 6.70 12.42 14.36
C VAL A 354 6.49 10.92 14.21
N ILE A 355 5.90 10.30 15.24
CA ILE A 355 5.63 8.86 15.27
C ILE A 355 4.13 8.62 15.13
N ILE A 356 3.74 7.83 14.12
CA ILE A 356 2.35 7.42 13.90
C ILE A 356 2.28 5.89 13.91
N VAL A 357 1.30 5.35 14.65
CA VAL A 357 0.98 3.92 14.62
C VAL A 357 -0.42 3.75 14.08
N HIS A 358 -0.55 3.15 12.91
CA HIS A 358 -1.84 2.93 12.23
C HIS A 358 -1.89 1.49 11.70
N ASN A 359 -2.99 0.76 11.95
CA ASN A 359 -3.16 -0.63 11.50
C ASN A 359 -1.99 -1.57 11.89
N GLY A 360 -1.37 -1.30 13.05
CA GLY A 360 -0.19 -2.02 13.55
C GLY A 360 1.13 -1.62 12.90
N ASN A 361 1.11 -0.78 11.86
CA ASN A 361 2.31 -0.25 11.21
C ASN A 361 2.87 0.92 12.01
N LYS A 362 4.16 0.88 12.31
CA LYS A 362 4.88 1.97 12.97
C LYS A 362 5.58 2.83 11.93
N ILE A 363 5.28 4.12 11.89
CA ILE A 363 5.78 5.07 10.88
C ILE A 363 6.46 6.22 11.61
N ALA A 364 7.62 6.65 11.12
CA ALA A 364 8.34 7.79 11.66
C ALA A 364 8.64 8.81 10.56
N PHE A 365 8.24 10.06 10.75
CA PHE A 365 8.51 11.17 9.83
C PHE A 365 9.68 12.01 10.36
N ILE A 366 10.66 12.28 9.49
CA ILE A 366 11.79 13.18 9.75
C ILE A 366 11.89 14.14 8.57
N GLY A 367 12.01 15.45 8.84
CA GLY A 367 12.07 16.48 7.81
C GLY A 367 13.25 17.40 8.05
N CYS A 368 13.79 18.01 7.00
CA CYS A 368 14.78 19.07 7.14
C CYS A 368 14.91 19.98 5.92
N ASN A 369 15.46 21.18 6.13
CA ASN A 369 15.86 22.12 5.11
C ASN A 369 17.36 21.96 4.79
N GLY A 370 17.66 21.57 3.56
CA GLY A 370 19.00 21.29 3.04
C GLY A 370 19.59 22.39 2.16
N LYS A 371 18.96 23.55 2.02
CA LYS A 371 19.53 24.67 1.25
C LYS A 371 20.90 25.07 1.82
N ILE A 372 21.84 25.47 0.98
CA ILE A 372 23.22 25.78 1.35
C ILE A 372 23.29 27.08 2.17
N PHE A 373 22.47 28.07 1.83
CA PHE A 373 22.50 29.38 2.49
C PHE A 373 21.62 29.40 3.75
N GLU A 374 22.23 29.73 4.88
CA GLU A 374 21.54 30.05 6.13
C GLU A 374 20.82 31.40 6.01
N GLY A 375 19.51 31.48 6.28
CA GLY A 375 18.85 32.78 6.38
C GLY A 375 17.33 32.84 6.34
N TYR A 376 16.66 31.96 5.59
CA TYR A 376 15.27 32.21 5.23
C TYR A 376 14.24 31.81 6.31
N ALA A 377 14.41 30.65 6.95
CA ALA A 377 13.51 30.20 8.02
C ALA A 377 14.19 29.37 9.12
N THR A 378 15.51 29.46 9.30
CA THR A 378 16.23 28.51 10.17
C THR A 378 15.84 28.62 11.65
N ALA A 379 15.36 27.50 12.22
CA ALA A 379 15.16 27.34 13.66
C ALA A 379 16.48 27.41 14.43
N SER A 380 16.43 27.97 15.64
CA SER A 380 17.54 27.93 16.60
C SER A 380 17.07 27.37 17.94
N GLU A 381 17.96 27.29 18.92
CA GLU A 381 17.58 26.89 20.29
C GLU A 381 16.43 27.72 20.88
N THR A 382 16.26 28.97 20.42
CA THR A 382 15.30 29.92 20.99
C THR A 382 14.38 30.58 19.97
N ARG A 383 14.42 30.19 18.69
CA ARG A 383 13.59 30.77 17.63
C ARG A 383 12.90 29.69 16.81
N PRO A 384 11.66 29.93 16.37
CA PRO A 384 10.94 28.99 15.54
C PRO A 384 11.51 28.98 14.11
N GLY A 385 11.20 27.93 13.36
CA GLY A 385 11.60 27.81 11.97
C GLY A 385 11.76 26.37 11.48
N ALA A 386 12.25 26.24 10.26
CA ALA A 386 12.66 24.99 9.63
C ALA A 386 13.96 24.44 10.26
N SER A 387 14.01 23.13 10.47
CA SER A 387 15.19 22.42 10.93
C SER A 387 16.20 22.30 9.82
N ARG A 388 17.44 22.75 10.01
CA ARG A 388 18.51 22.48 9.06
C ARG A 388 18.85 21.00 9.03
N CYS A 389 19.15 20.49 7.83
CA CYS A 389 19.64 19.13 7.71
C CYS A 389 20.96 18.96 8.47
N ASN A 390 20.96 18.01 9.41
CA ASN A 390 22.12 17.64 10.20
C ASN A 390 22.37 16.15 10.05
N PHE A 391 23.17 15.77 9.05
CA PHE A 391 23.43 14.37 8.74
C PHE A 391 24.11 13.59 9.88
N ASP A 392 24.90 14.25 10.74
CA ASP A 392 25.53 13.60 11.89
C ASP A 392 24.50 13.14 12.94
N TRP A 393 23.35 13.81 12.99
CA TRP A 393 22.22 13.41 13.83
C TRP A 393 21.20 12.54 13.07
N MET A 394 20.85 12.93 11.84
CA MET A 394 19.79 12.28 11.05
C MET A 394 20.14 10.83 10.75
N LEU A 395 21.37 10.55 10.29
CA LEU A 395 21.72 9.19 9.86
C LEU A 395 21.65 8.20 11.04
N PRO A 396 22.29 8.43 12.21
CA PRO A 396 22.13 7.55 13.36
C PRO A 396 20.69 7.45 13.87
N LYS A 397 19.92 8.55 13.81
CA LYS A 397 18.52 8.53 14.26
C LYS A 397 17.64 7.69 13.35
N ILE A 398 17.79 7.81 12.04
CA ILE A 398 17.09 6.98 11.04
C ILE A 398 17.45 5.51 11.25
N THR A 399 18.73 5.20 11.45
CA THR A 399 19.18 3.83 11.73
C THR A 399 18.53 3.28 13.00
N SER A 400 18.56 4.02 14.11
CA SER A 400 17.91 3.61 15.37
C SER A 400 16.42 3.31 15.20
N LEU A 401 15.68 4.20 14.51
CA LEU A 401 14.26 4.01 14.28
C LEU A 401 13.97 2.80 13.38
N SER A 402 14.77 2.61 12.33
CA SER A 402 14.66 1.45 11.45
C SER A 402 14.88 0.15 12.22
N GLU A 403 15.90 0.10 13.09
CA GLU A 403 16.20 -1.05 13.96
C GLU A 403 15.11 -1.31 15.02
N GLU A 404 14.40 -0.27 15.46
CA GLU A 404 13.22 -0.37 16.34
C GLU A 404 11.94 -0.83 15.62
N GLY A 405 12.02 -1.03 14.30
CA GLY A 405 10.93 -1.53 13.45
C GLY A 405 9.99 -0.42 12.94
N TYR A 406 10.43 0.84 12.90
CA TYR A 406 9.70 1.91 12.23
C TYR A 406 9.99 1.94 10.74
N LEU A 407 8.97 2.18 9.93
CA LEU A 407 9.11 2.62 8.54
C LEU A 407 9.42 4.11 8.58
N VAL A 408 10.66 4.47 8.29
CA VAL A 408 11.11 5.86 8.34
C VAL A 408 10.85 6.52 6.99
N ILE A 409 10.08 7.61 7.01
CA ILE A 409 9.80 8.51 5.90
C ILE A 409 10.60 9.79 6.16
N THR A 410 11.54 10.08 5.27
CA THR A 410 12.34 11.30 5.36
C THR A 410 11.96 12.27 4.25
N THR A 411 11.70 13.52 4.59
CA THR A 411 11.48 14.59 3.62
C THR A 411 12.60 15.63 3.71
N MET A 412 12.97 16.22 2.58
CA MET A 412 14.10 17.14 2.51
C MET A 412 13.86 18.24 1.49
N GLN A 413 13.91 19.50 1.93
CA GLN A 413 14.03 20.62 1.00
C GLN A 413 15.46 20.65 0.48
N HIS A 414 15.63 20.58 -0.83
CA HIS A 414 16.93 20.78 -1.46
C HIS A 414 16.95 22.08 -2.28
N GLU A 415 18.09 22.41 -2.87
CA GLU A 415 18.19 23.46 -3.88
C GLU A 415 17.19 23.22 -5.02
N GLU A 416 16.46 24.28 -5.40
CA GLU A 416 15.46 24.24 -6.47
C GLU A 416 16.13 24.18 -7.84
N VAL A 417 15.70 23.21 -8.65
CA VAL A 417 16.21 23.01 -10.01
C VAL A 417 15.05 22.66 -10.92
N ASP A 418 14.82 23.49 -11.95
CA ASP A 418 13.77 23.29 -12.96
C ASP A 418 14.21 22.21 -13.97
N SER A 419 14.31 20.97 -13.50
CA SER A 419 14.78 19.80 -14.25
C SER A 419 14.21 18.51 -13.67
N PHE A 420 13.79 17.59 -14.55
CA PHE A 420 13.47 16.22 -14.16
C PHE A 420 14.67 15.48 -13.55
N PHE A 421 15.90 15.82 -13.96
CA PHE A 421 17.11 15.21 -13.43
C PHE A 421 17.53 15.91 -12.13
N PRO A 422 17.59 15.19 -11.00
CA PRO A 422 18.13 15.72 -9.76
C PRO A 422 19.63 15.98 -9.90
N ILE A 423 20.13 17.02 -9.23
CA ILE A 423 21.58 17.32 -9.21
C ILE A 423 22.35 16.31 -8.37
N SER A 424 23.65 16.13 -8.65
CA SER A 424 24.47 15.10 -7.99
C SER A 424 24.51 15.21 -6.46
N LEU A 425 24.48 16.44 -5.91
CA LEU A 425 24.47 16.65 -4.46
C LEU A 425 23.15 16.16 -3.84
N GLN A 426 22.02 16.48 -4.46
CA GLN A 426 20.70 16.00 -4.04
C GLN A 426 20.64 14.47 -4.06
N GLN A 427 21.17 13.84 -5.12
CA GLN A 427 21.26 12.38 -5.21
C GLN A 427 22.12 11.78 -4.09
N TYR A 428 23.28 12.39 -3.82
CA TYR A 428 24.18 11.96 -2.76
C TYR A 428 23.49 12.02 -1.38
N ASP A 429 22.84 13.13 -1.07
CA ASP A 429 22.21 13.36 0.22
C ASP A 429 20.98 12.45 0.45
N PHE A 430 20.12 12.29 -0.55
CA PHE A 430 18.93 11.45 -0.41
C PHE A 430 19.30 9.97 -0.30
N ARG A 431 20.30 9.50 -1.07
CA ARG A 431 20.79 8.12 -0.95
C ARG A 431 21.40 7.83 0.42
N ARG A 432 22.06 8.80 1.07
CA ARG A 432 22.55 8.61 2.44
C ARG A 432 21.42 8.40 3.43
N LEU A 433 20.32 9.13 3.31
CA LEU A 433 19.12 8.95 4.15
C LEU A 433 18.51 7.56 3.93
N SER A 434 18.39 7.15 2.67
CA SER A 434 17.94 5.82 2.28
C SER A 434 18.85 4.73 2.84
N ASP A 435 20.17 4.84 2.66
CA ASP A 435 21.20 3.91 3.16
C ASP A 435 21.18 3.78 4.68
N ALA A 436 20.90 4.87 5.41
CA ALA A 436 20.76 4.86 6.86
C ALA A 436 19.53 4.06 7.37
N GLY A 437 18.58 3.74 6.49
CA GLY A 437 17.40 2.91 6.81
C GLY A 437 16.05 3.55 6.50
N ALA A 438 16.02 4.75 5.88
CA ALA A 438 14.77 5.34 5.43
C ALA A 438 14.16 4.46 4.33
N SER A 439 12.88 4.10 4.49
CA SER A 439 12.13 3.33 3.49
C SER A 439 11.64 4.25 2.37
N ILE A 440 11.38 5.51 2.70
CA ILE A 440 10.91 6.53 1.76
C ILE A 440 11.74 7.78 2.00
N VAL A 441 12.29 8.35 0.93
CA VAL A 441 12.97 9.65 0.93
C VAL A 441 12.32 10.53 -0.12
N SER A 442 11.74 11.66 0.27
CA SER A 442 10.99 12.52 -0.65
C SER A 442 11.52 13.95 -0.64
N GLY A 443 11.68 14.52 -1.83
CA GLY A 443 12.11 15.89 -2.00
C GLY A 443 10.93 16.82 -1.85
N SER A 444 11.00 17.63 -0.81
CA SER A 444 10.00 18.63 -0.51
C SER A 444 10.41 19.96 -1.14
N GLN A 445 9.43 20.81 -1.45
CA GLN A 445 9.66 22.16 -1.98
C GLN A 445 10.57 22.24 -3.23
N ALA A 446 10.57 21.21 -4.09
CA ALA A 446 11.35 21.20 -5.33
C ALA A 446 10.73 22.07 -6.44
N HIS A 447 9.44 22.39 -6.35
CA HIS A 447 8.62 23.08 -7.35
C HIS A 447 8.55 22.44 -8.75
N HIS A 448 9.32 21.38 -8.98
CA HIS A 448 9.38 20.63 -10.23
C HIS A 448 9.30 19.12 -9.93
N PRO A 449 8.57 18.32 -10.74
CA PRO A 449 8.62 16.87 -10.67
C PRO A 449 10.01 16.35 -11.06
N GLN A 450 10.70 15.63 -10.18
CA GLN A 450 12.05 15.10 -10.45
C GLN A 450 12.05 13.58 -10.37
N GLY A 451 13.01 12.93 -11.02
CA GLY A 451 13.05 11.47 -11.14
C GLY A 451 12.96 10.71 -9.80
N ILE A 452 12.76 9.40 -9.91
CA ILE A 452 12.64 8.50 -8.76
C ILE A 452 13.74 7.46 -8.74
N GLU A 453 13.87 6.85 -7.57
CA GLU A 453 14.75 5.75 -7.28
C GLU A 453 14.04 4.63 -6.54
N ILE A 454 14.23 3.37 -6.95
CA ILE A 454 13.62 2.21 -6.27
C ILE A 454 14.64 1.10 -6.04
N SER A 455 15.17 0.96 -4.83
CA SER A 455 16.16 -0.09 -4.52
C SER A 455 15.66 -1.02 -3.41
N GLY A 456 15.20 -2.21 -3.81
CA GLY A 456 14.54 -3.15 -2.90
C GLY A 456 13.35 -2.50 -2.21
N SER A 457 13.25 -2.63 -0.88
CA SER A 457 12.18 -2.02 -0.09
C SER A 457 12.42 -0.53 0.22
N LYS A 458 13.05 0.22 -0.69
CA LYS A 458 13.35 1.65 -0.53
C LYS A 458 12.95 2.43 -1.76
N PHE A 459 12.39 3.61 -1.54
CA PHE A 459 11.94 4.52 -2.58
C PHE A 459 12.46 5.93 -2.33
N ILE A 460 12.95 6.57 -3.37
CA ILE A 460 13.34 7.99 -3.35
C ILE A 460 12.57 8.70 -4.46
N HIS A 461 11.96 9.84 -4.16
CA HIS A 461 11.42 10.75 -5.16
C HIS A 461 12.06 12.11 -4.94
N TYR A 462 12.77 12.62 -5.94
CA TYR A 462 13.59 13.82 -5.75
C TYR A 462 12.80 15.13 -5.68
N GLY A 463 11.56 15.14 -6.18
CA GLY A 463 10.71 16.31 -6.12
C GLY A 463 9.34 16.02 -6.68
N LEU A 464 8.28 16.31 -5.93
CA LEU A 464 6.91 16.01 -6.35
C LEU A 464 6.31 17.13 -7.22
N GLY A 465 6.95 18.29 -7.32
CA GLY A 465 6.35 19.48 -7.93
C GLY A 465 5.47 20.28 -6.96
N ASN A 466 4.59 21.11 -7.50
CA ASN A 466 3.66 21.95 -6.72
C ASN A 466 2.35 21.22 -6.41
N LEU A 467 1.78 21.40 -5.22
CA LEU A 467 0.41 20.99 -4.92
C LEU A 467 -0.56 22.18 -5.03
N PHE A 468 -0.31 23.24 -4.25
CA PHE A 468 -1.10 24.48 -4.27
C PHE A 468 -0.15 25.69 -4.30
N PHE A 469 0.34 26.05 -5.49
CA PHE A 469 1.23 27.20 -5.68
C PHE A 469 1.13 27.81 -7.09
N ASP A 470 1.37 29.12 -7.20
CA ASP A 470 1.02 29.91 -8.38
C ASP A 470 2.11 30.05 -9.45
N GLN A 471 2.80 28.95 -9.77
CA GLN A 471 3.83 28.91 -10.81
C GLN A 471 3.33 28.44 -12.18
N TRP A 472 2.03 28.13 -12.31
CA TRP A 472 1.43 27.74 -13.60
C TRP A 472 1.63 28.82 -14.68
N TYR A 473 1.33 30.08 -14.38
CA TYR A 473 1.46 31.17 -15.36
C TYR A 473 2.90 31.35 -15.83
N GLN A 474 3.88 31.14 -14.94
CA GLN A 474 5.29 31.20 -15.26
C GLN A 474 5.67 30.09 -16.26
N ALA A 475 5.21 28.86 -16.02
CA ALA A 475 5.40 27.73 -16.93
C ALA A 475 4.77 27.97 -18.31
N ILE A 476 3.59 28.60 -18.38
CA ILE A 476 2.91 28.84 -19.66
C ILE A 476 3.55 29.97 -20.48
N ASN A 477 3.99 31.06 -19.84
CA ASN A 477 4.51 32.23 -20.57
C ASN A 477 6.02 32.22 -20.77
N ASN A 478 6.75 31.47 -19.94
CA ASN A 478 8.19 31.32 -20.05
C ASN A 478 8.61 29.86 -19.84
N PRO A 479 8.15 28.95 -20.72
CA PRO A 479 8.37 27.51 -20.56
C PRO A 479 9.83 27.09 -20.65
N GLU A 480 10.73 27.94 -21.17
CA GLU A 480 12.17 27.64 -21.23
C GLU A 480 12.87 27.84 -19.88
N GLU A 481 12.38 28.78 -19.06
CA GLU A 481 12.96 29.07 -17.73
C GLU A 481 12.15 28.43 -16.59
N HIS A 482 10.90 28.06 -16.82
CA HIS A 482 9.98 27.47 -15.83
C HIS A 482 9.36 26.17 -16.33
N ILE A 483 10.23 25.29 -16.82
CA ILE A 483 9.88 24.02 -17.42
C ILE A 483 9.00 23.22 -16.44
N ASN A 484 7.81 22.77 -16.88
CA ASN A 484 6.93 21.84 -16.15
C ASN A 484 6.54 22.22 -14.70
N LYS A 485 6.66 23.49 -14.28
CA LYS A 485 6.18 23.94 -12.95
C LYS A 485 4.65 23.88 -12.78
N ASP A 486 3.94 23.61 -13.87
CA ASP A 486 2.52 23.31 -13.95
C ASP A 486 2.19 21.81 -13.81
N LYS A 487 3.19 20.95 -13.56
CA LYS A 487 3.03 19.51 -13.38
C LYS A 487 3.46 19.08 -11.99
N ALA A 488 2.86 18.03 -11.48
CA ALA A 488 3.13 17.53 -10.14
C ALA A 488 2.77 16.06 -9.97
N PHE A 489 3.08 15.52 -8.80
CA PHE A 489 2.65 14.23 -8.32
C PHE A 489 1.98 14.34 -6.95
N ILE A 490 1.02 13.45 -6.72
CA ILE A 490 0.69 12.96 -5.38
C ILE A 490 1.22 11.53 -5.30
N ASP A 491 1.98 11.23 -4.26
CA ASP A 491 2.56 9.91 -4.06
C ASP A 491 1.78 9.15 -2.99
N PHE A 492 1.17 8.03 -3.35
CA PHE A 492 0.60 7.09 -2.39
C PHE A 492 1.61 6.00 -2.07
N HIS A 493 1.93 5.86 -0.78
CA HIS A 493 2.78 4.80 -0.26
C HIS A 493 1.94 3.82 0.56
N TYR A 494 2.16 2.53 0.37
CA TYR A 494 1.41 1.47 1.03
C TYR A 494 2.31 0.67 1.96
N ILE A 495 1.89 0.56 3.22
CA ILE A 495 2.59 -0.16 4.27
C ILE A 495 1.66 -1.26 4.79
N TYR A 496 2.12 -2.49 4.80
CA TYR A 496 1.35 -3.64 5.23
C TYR A 496 2.11 -4.48 6.24
N ASN A 497 1.53 -4.65 7.43
CA ASN A 497 2.06 -5.50 8.49
C ASN A 497 3.56 -5.25 8.78
N GLY A 498 3.94 -3.98 8.90
CA GLY A 498 5.31 -3.53 9.16
C GLY A 498 6.25 -3.60 7.97
N LYS A 499 5.75 -3.71 6.72
CA LYS A 499 6.56 -3.69 5.50
C LYS A 499 6.07 -2.63 4.54
N TYR A 500 6.99 -1.90 3.91
CA TYR A 500 6.68 -1.03 2.78
C TYR A 500 6.55 -1.90 1.52
N ILE A 501 5.35 -1.92 0.93
CA ILE A 501 5.00 -2.90 -0.10
C ILE A 501 4.74 -2.28 -1.47
N ASN A 502 4.34 -1.01 -1.56
CA ASN A 502 4.00 -0.43 -2.86
C ASN A 502 4.01 1.10 -2.87
N THR A 503 4.22 1.67 -4.07
CA THR A 503 3.96 3.09 -4.34
C THR A 503 3.15 3.25 -5.61
N ARG A 504 2.22 4.21 -5.58
CA ARG A 504 1.45 4.67 -6.73
C ARG A 504 1.64 6.17 -6.89
N LEU A 505 2.15 6.58 -8.05
CA LEU A 505 2.27 7.98 -8.42
C LEU A 505 0.98 8.45 -9.10
N ILE A 506 0.47 9.60 -8.71
CA ILE A 506 -0.71 10.24 -9.31
C ILE A 506 -0.26 11.54 -9.99
N PRO A 507 -0.05 11.54 -11.31
CA PRO A 507 0.40 12.72 -12.04
C PRO A 507 -0.71 13.76 -12.16
N LEU A 508 -0.34 15.02 -11.95
CA LEU A 508 -1.24 16.17 -11.94
C LEU A 508 -0.82 17.22 -12.97
N GLN A 509 -1.81 17.89 -13.54
CA GLN A 509 -1.66 19.03 -14.43
C GLN A 509 -2.44 20.22 -13.86
N PHE A 510 -1.77 21.36 -13.70
CA PHE A 510 -2.42 22.62 -13.33
C PHE A 510 -3.19 23.22 -14.51
N ILE A 511 -4.36 23.77 -14.23
CA ILE A 511 -5.21 24.45 -15.23
C ILE A 511 -5.25 25.97 -15.04
N ASP A 512 -4.84 26.44 -13.87
CA ASP A 512 -4.59 27.84 -13.55
C ASP A 512 -3.56 27.93 -12.40
N ASN A 513 -3.37 29.12 -11.83
CA ASN A 513 -2.42 29.38 -10.75
C ASN A 513 -2.81 28.77 -9.38
N ALA A 514 -3.89 28.00 -9.28
CA ALA A 514 -4.34 27.45 -8.00
C ALA A 514 -4.69 25.96 -8.06
N ARG A 515 -5.32 25.51 -9.16
CA ARG A 515 -5.99 24.22 -9.21
C ARG A 515 -5.25 23.18 -10.06
N PRO A 516 -4.72 22.11 -9.46
CA PRO A 516 -4.35 20.90 -10.17
C PRO A 516 -5.55 20.00 -10.47
N ARG A 517 -5.44 19.20 -11.53
CA ARG A 517 -6.32 18.07 -11.85
C ARG A 517 -5.52 16.84 -12.25
N LEU A 518 -6.17 15.68 -12.29
CA LEU A 518 -5.60 14.50 -12.95
C LEU A 518 -5.27 14.81 -14.42
N MET A 519 -4.13 14.30 -14.88
CA MET A 519 -3.79 14.30 -16.30
C MET A 519 -4.79 13.48 -17.11
N THR A 520 -4.99 13.82 -18.38
CA THR A 520 -5.62 12.90 -19.34
C THR A 520 -4.66 11.76 -19.68
N GLU A 521 -5.16 10.65 -20.23
CA GLU A 521 -4.31 9.52 -20.63
C GLU A 521 -3.14 9.94 -21.54
N ASP A 522 -3.40 10.83 -22.51
CA ASP A 522 -2.36 11.33 -23.43
C ASP A 522 -1.34 12.24 -22.72
N GLU A 523 -1.80 13.10 -21.81
CA GLU A 523 -0.94 13.98 -21.00
C GLU A 523 -0.03 13.14 -20.09
N GLU A 524 -0.62 12.17 -19.40
CA GLU A 524 0.09 11.26 -18.50
C GLU A 524 1.14 10.44 -19.26
N ALA A 525 0.77 9.83 -20.39
CA ALA A 525 1.69 9.03 -21.19
C ALA A 525 2.91 9.84 -21.67
N LEU A 526 2.69 11.10 -22.09
CA LEU A 526 3.77 11.99 -22.50
C LEU A 526 4.64 12.42 -21.30
N PHE A 527 4.00 12.80 -20.19
CA PHE A 527 4.69 13.25 -19.00
C PHE A 527 5.54 12.14 -18.38
N LEU A 528 4.96 10.97 -18.13
CA LEU A 528 5.65 9.83 -17.55
C LEU A 528 6.79 9.33 -18.43
N LYS A 529 6.64 9.39 -19.76
CA LYS A 529 7.73 9.05 -20.68
C LYS A 529 8.97 9.91 -20.49
N ASP A 530 8.82 11.21 -20.25
CA ASP A 530 9.94 12.12 -20.02
C ASP A 530 10.47 12.02 -18.60
N PHE A 531 9.58 11.95 -17.61
CA PHE A 531 9.91 11.72 -16.20
C PHE A 531 10.74 10.45 -15.98
N TYR A 532 10.33 9.32 -16.56
CA TYR A 532 11.04 8.06 -16.38
C TYR A 532 12.41 8.02 -17.06
N LYS A 533 12.70 8.89 -18.05
CA LYS A 533 14.08 9.02 -18.56
C LYS A 533 15.03 9.53 -17.47
N ALA A 534 14.55 10.40 -16.59
CA ALA A 534 15.32 10.92 -15.47
C ALA A 534 15.43 9.93 -14.29
N SER A 535 14.70 8.82 -14.36
CA SER A 535 14.68 7.75 -13.36
C SER A 535 15.48 6.52 -13.78
N LYS A 536 16.20 6.59 -14.92
CA LYS A 536 17.07 5.51 -15.41
C LYS A 536 18.48 5.64 -14.86
N TRP A 537 19.12 4.51 -14.59
CA TRP A 537 20.53 4.45 -14.23
C TRP A 537 21.36 3.79 -15.33
N ASN A 538 22.31 4.52 -15.93
CA ASN A 538 23.11 4.04 -17.08
C ASN A 538 22.24 3.47 -18.22
N ASP A 539 21.16 4.18 -18.58
CA ASP A 539 20.14 3.75 -19.56
C ASP A 539 19.38 2.45 -19.22
N ASN A 540 19.71 1.79 -18.10
CA ASN A 540 19.03 0.61 -17.62
C ASN A 540 17.91 0.98 -16.66
N TRP A 541 16.82 0.23 -16.76
CA TRP A 541 15.76 0.20 -15.76
C TRP A 541 16.18 -0.56 -14.50
N ILE A 542 17.27 -1.34 -14.57
CA ILE A 542 17.73 -2.18 -13.46
C ILE A 542 18.24 -1.30 -12.33
N TYR A 543 17.49 -1.34 -11.24
CA TYR A 543 17.65 -0.46 -10.12
C TYR A 543 18.38 -1.14 -8.95
N LEU A 544 19.66 -1.39 -9.16
CA LEU A 544 20.57 -1.74 -8.08
C LEU A 544 21.43 -0.51 -7.84
N TYR A 545 21.09 0.33 -6.86
CA TYR A 545 22.18 1.11 -6.28
C TYR A 545 23.12 0.11 -5.65
N PRO A 546 24.41 0.10 -6.06
CA PRO A 546 25.35 -0.73 -5.36
C PRO A 546 25.31 -0.28 -3.90
N THR A 547 24.97 -1.20 -3.01
CA THR A 547 25.03 -1.08 -1.54
C THR A 547 26.46 -0.80 -1.03
N ARG A 548 27.38 -0.39 -1.91
CA ARG A 548 28.79 -0.11 -1.70
C ARG A 548 29.22 1.19 -2.40
N TYR A 549 28.56 2.31 -2.12
CA TYR A 549 29.19 3.62 -2.39
C TYR A 549 30.17 4.06 -1.28
N TYR A 550 30.27 3.31 -0.18
CA TYR A 550 31.04 3.70 1.01
C TYR A 550 32.58 3.61 0.87
N HIS A 551 33.12 2.90 -0.14
CA HIS A 551 34.57 2.64 -0.23
C HIS A 551 35.29 3.30 -1.42
N GLU A 552 34.62 3.63 -2.52
CA GLU A 552 35.35 4.08 -3.73
C GLU A 552 35.54 5.60 -3.86
N ILE A 553 34.78 6.43 -3.12
CA ILE A 553 34.89 7.89 -3.20
C ILE A 553 35.82 8.48 -2.12
N LEU A 554 36.16 7.73 -1.07
CA LEU A 554 37.12 8.17 -0.06
C LEU A 554 38.57 7.74 -0.36
N GLU A 555 38.80 6.96 -1.42
CA GLU A 555 40.14 6.52 -1.86
C GLU A 555 40.63 7.16 -3.18
N ASN A 556 39.82 8.01 -3.83
CA ASN A 556 40.21 8.83 -4.99
C ASN A 556 39.97 10.31 -4.71
#